data_AF-A0A1B7LGZ1-F1
#
_entry.id   AF-A0A1B7LGZ1-F1
#
_cell.length_a   1.000
_cell.length_b   1.000
_cell.length_c   1.000
_cell.angle_alpha   90.00
_cell.angle_beta   90.00
_cell.angle_gamma   90.00
#
_symmetry.space_group_name_H-M   'P 1'
#
loop_
_entity.id
_entity.type
_entity.pdbx_description
1 polymer ?
#
loop_
_entity_poly.entity_id
_entity_poly.type
_entity_poly.pdbx_seq_one_letter_code
_entity_poly.pdbx_strand_id
1 'polypeptide(L)'
;MTGTGVCGLSCHACGLFHRGKCSSCGSGTSIEARAKLAAQERLGFRCPVLACAVGREIEYCSRDCPEFPCPLYERGPYPLSAAYLQMHRRRRGTRQKTSLNH
;
A
#
# COMPACT_ATOMS: atom_id res chain seq x y z
N MET A 1 5.19 8.47 14.77
CA MET A 1 3.93 8.00 14.16
C MET A 1 4.00 6.51 13.90
N THR A 2 3.25 5.75 14.68
CA THR A 2 3.00 4.31 14.58
C THR A 2 1.79 4.07 13.69
N GLY A 3 2.03 3.73 12.42
CA GLY A 3 0.95 3.64 11.44
C GLY A 3 0.68 2.21 11.00
N THR A 4 -0.52 1.71 11.27
CA THR A 4 -1.12 0.61 10.49
C THR A 4 -1.73 1.23 9.24
N GLY A 5 -1.45 0.65 8.07
CA GLY A 5 -2.12 1.07 6.85
C GLY A 5 -3.55 0.55 6.78
N VAL A 6 -4.40 1.18 5.97
CA VAL A 6 -5.78 0.74 5.69
C VAL A 6 -5.92 -0.76 5.38
N CYS A 7 -4.87 -1.38 4.84
CA CYS A 7 -4.84 -2.81 4.51
C CYS A 7 -4.49 -3.72 5.70
N GLY A 8 -4.33 -3.18 6.90
CA GLY A 8 -3.94 -3.92 8.10
C GLY A 8 -2.42 -4.15 8.23
N LEU A 9 -1.62 -3.83 7.21
CA LEU A 9 -0.17 -3.95 7.33
C LEU A 9 0.40 -2.87 8.25
N SER A 10 1.15 -3.31 9.25
CA SER A 10 1.95 -2.42 10.09
C SER A 10 3.08 -1.79 9.28
N CYS A 11 3.11 -0.45 9.20
CA CYS A 11 4.23 0.27 8.61
C CYS A 11 5.50 0.11 9.45
N HIS A 12 5.37 -0.23 10.74
CA HIS A 12 6.50 -0.55 11.62
C HIS A 12 7.18 -1.88 11.29
N ALA A 13 6.53 -2.76 10.54
CA ALA A 13 7.20 -3.95 10.00
C ALA A 13 7.74 -3.70 8.58
N CYS A 14 7.42 -2.56 7.96
CA CYS A 14 7.68 -2.31 6.55
C CYS A 14 9.10 -1.79 6.32
N GLY A 15 9.91 -2.57 5.59
CA GLY A 15 11.28 -2.18 5.24
C GLY A 15 11.42 -0.96 4.34
N LEU A 16 10.36 -0.46 3.68
CA LEU A 16 10.41 0.83 2.96
C LEU A 16 10.16 2.01 3.89
N PHE A 17 9.32 1.82 4.91
CA PHE A 17 9.05 2.84 5.92
C PHE A 17 10.31 3.09 6.77
N HIS A 18 10.96 2.03 7.26
CA HIS A 18 12.23 2.14 8.00
C HIS A 18 13.35 2.82 7.21
N ARG A 19 13.36 2.67 5.88
CA ARG A 19 14.35 3.30 5.00
C ARG A 19 13.98 4.72 4.58
N GLY A 20 12.90 5.30 5.10
CA GLY A 20 12.40 6.62 4.72
C GLY A 20 11.94 6.72 3.25
N LYS A 21 11.69 5.59 2.58
CA LYS A 21 11.26 5.53 1.17
C LYS A 21 9.74 5.48 1.00
N CYS A 22 9.00 5.44 2.10
CA CYS A 22 7.54 5.41 2.12
C CYS A 22 7.06 6.01 3.44
N SER A 23 5.98 6.79 3.40
CA SER A 23 5.24 7.22 4.60
C SER A 23 4.16 6.18 4.98
N SER A 24 3.52 6.31 6.14
CA SER A 24 2.30 5.55 6.44
C SER A 24 1.14 5.99 5.54
N CYS A 25 0.18 5.12 5.23
CA CYS A 25 -1.13 5.56 4.73
C CYS A 25 -2.15 5.79 5.83
N GLY A 26 -1.90 5.37 7.07
CA GLY A 26 -2.85 5.54 8.17
C GLY A 26 -4.20 4.84 7.93
N SER A 27 -5.20 5.30 8.68
CA SER A 27 -6.63 4.98 8.54
C SER A 27 -7.20 5.67 7.29
N GLY A 28 -8.18 5.06 6.62
CA GLY A 28 -8.80 5.62 5.41
C GLY A 28 -9.56 6.93 5.65
N THR A 29 -9.92 7.25 6.90
CA THR A 29 -10.54 8.53 7.28
C THR A 29 -9.51 9.63 7.57
N SER A 30 -8.22 9.30 7.61
CA SER A 30 -7.18 10.23 8.06
C SER A 30 -6.70 11.19 6.97
N ILE A 31 -6.14 12.32 7.39
CA ILE A 31 -5.52 13.31 6.48
C ILE A 31 -4.33 12.69 5.75
N GLU A 32 -3.55 11.86 6.42
CA GLU A 32 -2.40 11.14 5.84
C GLU A 32 -2.82 10.20 4.71
N ALA A 33 -3.96 9.51 4.84
CA ALA A 33 -4.49 8.66 3.78
C ALA A 33 -4.82 9.47 2.53
N ARG A 34 -5.54 10.58 2.69
CA ARG A 34 -5.91 11.48 1.59
C ARG A 34 -4.67 12.10 0.94
N ALA A 35 -3.73 12.60 1.75
CA ALA A 35 -2.47 13.17 1.27
C ALA A 35 -1.63 12.13 0.51
N LYS A 36 -1.55 10.90 1.02
CA LYS A 36 -0.80 9.83 0.36
C LYS A 36 -1.47 9.37 -0.93
N LEU A 37 -2.79 9.30 -0.98
CA LEU A 37 -3.51 8.98 -2.21
C LEU A 37 -3.24 10.03 -3.29
N ALA A 38 -3.34 11.33 -2.97
CA ALA A 38 -3.00 12.42 -3.89
C ALA A 38 -1.54 12.37 -4.36
N ALA A 39 -0.61 12.05 -3.46
CA ALA A 39 0.81 11.87 -3.82
C ALA A 39 1.03 10.67 -4.75
N GLN A 40 0.31 9.57 -4.56
CA GLN A 40 0.37 8.41 -5.45
C GLN A 40 -0.12 8.79 -6.87
N GLU A 41 -1.25 9.48 -6.96
CA GLU A 41 -1.85 9.88 -8.24
C GLU A 41 -0.90 10.75 -9.07
N ARG A 42 -0.21 11.71 -8.45
CA ARG A 42 0.83 12.53 -9.10
C ARG A 42 2.01 11.71 -9.63
N LEU A 43 2.28 10.55 -9.04
CA LEU A 43 3.34 9.62 -9.46
C LEU A 43 2.84 8.58 -10.48
N GLY A 44 1.61 8.73 -11.01
CA GLY A 44 1.04 7.80 -11.99
C GLY A 44 0.68 6.43 -11.39
N PHE A 45 0.53 6.34 -10.08
CA PHE A 45 0.15 5.12 -9.38
C PHE A 45 -1.06 5.38 -8.49
N ARG A 46 -1.89 4.38 -8.21
CA ARG A 46 -3.00 4.50 -7.26
C ARG A 46 -3.14 3.19 -6.51
N CYS A 47 -2.99 3.19 -5.18
CA CYS A 47 -3.27 1.99 -4.39
C CYS A 47 -4.79 1.76 -4.38
N PRO A 48 -5.32 0.66 -4.96
CA PRO A 48 -6.76 0.46 -5.08
C PRO A 48 -7.41 0.26 -3.71
N VAL A 49 -6.71 -0.37 -2.77
CA VAL A 49 -7.18 -0.56 -1.39
C VAL A 49 -7.27 0.78 -0.65
N LEU A 50 -6.26 1.65 -0.80
CA LEU A 50 -6.28 2.99 -0.19
C LEU A 50 -7.38 3.87 -0.79
N ALA A 51 -7.51 3.86 -2.12
CA ALA A 51 -8.55 4.61 -2.80
C ALA A 51 -9.95 4.18 -2.35
N CYS A 52 -10.18 2.87 -2.22
CA CYS A 52 -11.45 2.31 -1.77
C CYS A 52 -11.75 2.70 -0.32
N ALA A 53 -10.80 2.54 0.60
CA ALA A 53 -10.98 2.88 2.01
C ALA A 53 -11.27 4.37 2.22
N VAL A 54 -10.52 5.25 1.52
CA VAL A 54 -10.76 6.71 1.55
C VAL A 54 -12.13 7.06 0.97
N GLY A 55 -12.51 6.47 -0.16
CA GLY A 55 -13.79 6.77 -0.82
C GLY A 55 -15.02 6.25 -0.05
N ARG A 56 -14.86 5.17 0.73
CA ARG A 56 -15.91 4.59 1.58
C ARG A 56 -15.89 5.11 3.01
N GLU A 57 -14.93 5.97 3.34
CA GLU A 57 -14.74 6.54 4.68
C GLU A 57 -14.63 5.50 5.79
N ILE A 58 -13.93 4.39 5.51
CA ILE A 58 -13.62 3.35 6.50
C ILE A 58 -12.17 3.44 6.95
N GLU A 59 -11.88 3.08 8.21
CA GLU A 59 -10.52 3.22 8.74
C GLU A 59 -9.61 2.08 8.27
N TYR A 60 -10.00 0.82 8.52
CA TYR A 60 -9.23 -0.37 8.20
C TYR A 60 -10.11 -1.45 7.56
N CYS A 61 -9.66 -2.02 6.44
CA CYS A 61 -10.49 -2.96 5.69
C CYS A 61 -10.90 -4.20 6.49
N SER A 62 -9.96 -4.85 7.18
CA SER A 62 -10.27 -6.11 7.90
C SER A 62 -11.13 -5.93 9.14
N ARG A 63 -11.25 -4.70 9.66
CA ARG A 63 -12.03 -4.37 10.84
C ARG A 63 -13.39 -3.76 10.48
N ASP A 64 -13.40 -2.86 9.50
CA ASP A 64 -14.53 -1.94 9.27
C ASP A 64 -15.26 -2.18 7.93
N CYS A 65 -14.65 -2.91 6.98
CA CYS A 65 -15.31 -3.18 5.70
C CYS A 65 -16.24 -4.40 5.82
N PRO A 66 -17.56 -4.26 5.63
CA PRO A 66 -18.50 -5.38 5.76
C PRO A 66 -18.33 -6.44 4.67
N GLU A 67 -17.72 -6.07 3.54
CA GLU A 67 -17.42 -6.99 2.44
C GLU A 67 -16.06 -7.68 2.57
N PHE A 68 -15.30 -7.42 3.64
CA PHE A 68 -13.99 -8.04 3.81
C PHE A 68 -14.12 -9.52 4.25
N PRO A 69 -13.35 -10.46 3.68
CA PRO A 69 -12.38 -10.30 2.58
C PRO A 69 -13.09 -10.08 1.24
N CYS A 70 -12.66 -9.05 0.49
CA CYS A 70 -13.35 -8.63 -0.73
C CYS A 70 -12.48 -8.87 -1.99
N PRO A 71 -13.08 -8.80 -3.18
CA PRO A 71 -12.37 -8.97 -4.45
C PRO A 71 -11.11 -8.13 -4.67
N LEU A 72 -10.99 -6.96 -4.03
CA LEU A 72 -9.77 -6.13 -4.13
C LEU A 72 -8.54 -6.81 -3.52
N TYR A 73 -8.74 -7.71 -2.56
CA TYR A 73 -7.67 -8.50 -1.94
C TYR A 73 -7.43 -9.83 -2.66
N GLU A 74 -8.46 -10.40 -3.28
CA GLU A 74 -8.35 -11.66 -4.03
C GLU A 74 -7.75 -11.45 -5.43
N ARG A 75 -8.23 -10.43 -6.14
CA ARG A 75 -7.84 -10.14 -7.54
C ARG A 75 -6.73 -9.09 -7.62
N GLY A 76 -6.61 -8.26 -6.60
CA GLY A 76 -5.83 -7.03 -6.64
C GLY A 76 -4.40 -7.16 -6.12
N PRO A 77 -3.57 -6.15 -6.37
CA PRO A 77 -2.14 -6.30 -6.15
C PRO A 77 -1.64 -6.10 -4.70
N TYR A 78 -2.51 -5.99 -3.70
CA TYR A 78 -2.10 -5.69 -2.31
C TYR A 78 -2.78 -6.66 -1.34
N PRO A 79 -2.19 -6.96 -0.17
CA PRO A 79 -0.98 -6.37 0.41
C PRO A 79 0.33 -7.06 0.00
N LEU A 80 0.28 -8.24 -0.64
CA LEU A 80 1.47 -9.07 -0.93
C LEU A 80 1.51 -9.66 -2.35
N SER A 81 0.81 -9.07 -3.33
CA SER A 81 0.87 -9.59 -4.71
C SER A 81 2.23 -9.38 -5.39
N ALA A 82 2.39 -9.98 -6.58
CA ALA A 82 3.49 -9.69 -7.50
C ALA A 82 3.76 -8.20 -7.73
N ALA A 83 2.72 -7.37 -7.92
CA ALA A 83 2.88 -5.93 -8.16
C ALA A 83 3.33 -5.17 -6.90
N TYR A 84 2.87 -5.57 -5.70
CA TYR A 84 3.39 -5.05 -4.44
C TYR A 84 4.89 -5.38 -4.28
N LEU A 85 5.27 -6.64 -4.54
CA LEU A 85 6.66 -7.09 -4.45
C LEU A 85 7.55 -6.35 -5.47
N GLN A 86 7.04 -6.08 -6.68
CA GLN A 86 7.76 -5.30 -7.68
C GLN A 86 7.97 -3.84 -7.26
N MET A 87 6.95 -3.20 -6.67
CA MET A 87 7.09 -1.86 -6.06
C MET A 87 8.21 -1.85 -5.01
N HIS A 88 8.26 -2.87 -4.15
CA HIS A 88 9.34 -3.03 -3.17
C HIS A 88 10.72 -3.15 -3.82
N ARG A 89 10.88 -3.99 -4.85
CA ARG A 89 12.15 -4.13 -5.58
C ARG A 89 12.62 -2.78 -6.15
N ARG A 90 11.73 -2.05 -6.84
CA ARG A 90 12.04 -0.73 -7.41
C ARG A 90 12.50 0.27 -6.35
N ARG A 91 11.76 0.39 -5.24
CA ARG A 91 12.02 1.39 -4.19
C ARG A 91 13.16 1.04 -3.25
N ARG A 92 13.52 -0.24 -3.13
CA ARG A 92 14.70 -0.68 -2.35
C ARG A 92 16.02 -0.39 -3.05
N GLY A 93 16.03 -0.03 -4.34
CA GLY A 93 17.26 0.23 -5.08
C GLY A 93 18.09 -1.03 -5.37
N THR A 94 17.55 -2.22 -5.12
CA THR A 94 18.18 -3.47 -5.58
C THR A 94 18.09 -3.48 -7.10
N ARG A 95 19.20 -3.19 -7.80
CA ARG A 95 19.35 -3.55 -9.22
C ARG A 95 18.91 -5.01 -9.31
N GLN A 96 17.81 -5.28 -10.03
CA GLN A 96 17.63 -6.63 -10.52
C GLN A 96 18.86 -6.89 -11.39
N LYS A 97 19.75 -7.77 -10.94
CA LYS A 97 20.57 -8.50 -11.89
C LYS A 97 19.55 -9.23 -12.75
N THR A 98 19.24 -8.67 -13.91
CA THR A 98 18.66 -9.42 -15.01
C THR A 98 19.59 -10.61 -15.19
N SER A 99 19.12 -11.79 -14.81
CA SER A 99 19.75 -13.01 -15.28
C SER A 99 19.50 -13.00 -16.78
N LEU A 100 20.48 -12.51 -17.55
CA LEU A 100 20.59 -12.85 -18.96
C LEU A 100 20.84 -14.35 -18.98
N ASN A 101 19.80 -15.12 -19.31
CA ASN A 101 20.00 -16.50 -19.71
C ASN A 101 20.69 -16.47 -21.07
N HIS A 102 21.91 -17.02 -21.11
CA HIS A 102 22.54 -17.52 -22.33
C HIS A 102 21.87 -18.83 -22.73
#